data_AF-A0ABD0QQ45-F1
#
_entry.id   AF-A0ABD0QQ45-F1
#
_cell.length_a   1.000
_cell.length_b   1.000
_cell.length_c   1.000
_cell.angle_alpha   90.00
_cell.angle_beta   90.00
_cell.angle_gamma   90.00
#
_symmetry.space_group_name_H-M   'P 1'
#
loop_
_entity.id
_entity.type
_entity.pdbx_description
1 polymer ?
#
loop_
_entity_poly.entity_id
_entity_poly.type
_entity_poly.pdbx_seq_one_letter_code
_entity_poly.pdbx_strand_id
1 'polypeptide(L)' 'IDQNKDRMLEILEGKGLSFLFPLMKLEKELLKQIKADPAPQTIYKWIKDNISPKLHTDKGF' A
#
# COMPACT_ATOMS: atom_id res chain seq x y z
N ILE A 1 -22.83 4.79 -6.70
CA ILE A 1 -21.80 5.34 -7.61
C ILE A 1 -20.42 5.39 -6.94
N ASP A 2 -20.31 5.52 -5.61
CA ASP A 2 -19.01 5.44 -4.88
C ASP A 2 -18.58 4.05 -4.37
N GLN A 3 -19.31 2.97 -4.67
CA GLN A 3 -18.91 1.60 -4.27
C GLN A 3 -17.80 1.04 -5.18
N ASN A 4 -16.67 1.75 -5.25
CA ASN A 4 -15.46 1.36 -5.93
C ASN A 4 -14.29 1.35 -4.91
N LYS A 5 -13.46 0.31 -4.96
CA LYS A 5 -12.35 0.10 -4.01
C LYS A 5 -11.33 1.24 -4.02
N ASP A 6 -11.00 1.79 -5.19
CA ASP A 6 -10.09 2.92 -5.33
C ASP A 6 -10.67 4.19 -4.70
N ARG A 7 -11.97 4.41 -4.93
CA ARG A 7 -12.69 5.55 -4.36
C ARG A 7 -12.81 5.46 -2.84
N MET A 8 -13.05 4.28 -2.32
CA MET A 8 -13.06 4.01 -0.88
C MET A 8 -11.70 4.33 -0.27
N LEU A 9 -10.59 3.88 -0.87
CA LEU A 9 -9.25 4.16 -0.37
C LEU A 9 -8.93 5.65 -0.36
N GLU A 10 -9.30 6.40 -1.40
CA GLU A 10 -9.12 7.86 -1.44
C GLU A 10 -9.87 8.57 -0.30
N ILE A 11 -11.12 8.16 -0.03
CA ILE A 11 -11.92 8.71 1.07
C ILE A 11 -11.27 8.39 2.42
N LEU A 12 -10.79 7.16 2.61
CA LEU A 12 -10.12 6.73 3.83
C LEU A 12 -8.80 7.48 4.03
N GLU A 13 -8.04 7.72 2.96
CA GLU A 13 -6.78 8.47 3.00
C GLU A 13 -7.02 9.93 3.41
N GLY A 14 -8.01 10.59 2.81
CA GLY A 14 -8.40 11.95 3.20
C GLY A 14 -8.89 12.08 4.66
N LYS A 15 -9.26 10.96 5.30
CA LYS A 15 -9.70 10.89 6.70
C LYS A 15 -8.64 10.29 7.64
N GLY A 16 -7.46 9.91 7.14
CA GLY A 16 -6.43 9.23 7.94
C GLY A 16 -6.79 7.81 8.39
N LEU A 17 -7.73 7.14 7.70
CA LEU A 17 -8.25 5.80 8.02
C LEU A 17 -7.69 4.69 7.14
N SER A 18 -6.73 4.97 6.26
CA SER A 18 -6.17 3.96 5.34
C SER A 18 -5.50 2.78 6.05
N PHE A 19 -5.13 2.93 7.33
CA PHE A 19 -4.56 1.86 8.14
C PHE A 19 -5.51 0.66 8.33
N LEU A 20 -6.81 0.85 8.11
CA LEU A 20 -7.81 -0.23 8.19
C LEU A 20 -7.69 -1.22 7.02
N PHE A 21 -7.10 -0.82 5.89
CA PHE A 21 -6.94 -1.64 4.69
C PHE A 21 -5.50 -1.61 4.17
N PRO A 22 -4.53 -2.09 4.98
CA PRO A 22 -3.11 -1.91 4.70
C PRO A 22 -2.65 -2.64 3.42
N LEU A 23 -3.22 -3.81 3.11
CA LEU A 23 -2.89 -4.57 1.89
C LEU A 23 -3.39 -3.87 0.62
N MET A 24 -4.59 -3.29 0.65
CA MET A 24 -5.14 -2.57 -0.49
C MET A 24 -4.37 -1.27 -0.75
N LYS A 25 -3.94 -0.58 0.32
CA LYS A 25 -3.05 0.57 0.24
C LYS A 25 -1.69 0.16 -0.36
N LEU A 26 -1.11 -0.94 0.13
CA LEU A 26 0.16 -1.48 -0.35
C LEU A 26 0.13 -1.76 -1.84
N GLU A 27 -0.90 -2.44 -2.36
CA GLU A 27 -1.02 -2.77 -3.78
C GLU A 27 -0.94 -1.50 -4.66
N LYS A 28 -1.68 -0.45 -4.28
CA LYS A 28 -1.71 0.83 -5.01
C LYS A 28 -0.38 1.59 -4.93
N GLU A 29 0.29 1.58 -3.79
CA GLU A 29 1.53 2.31 -3.57
C GLU A 29 2.76 1.58 -4.14
N LEU A 30 2.84 0.26 -3.99
CA LEU A 30 3.95 -0.55 -4.47
C LEU A 30 4.11 -0.43 -5.98
N LEU A 31 3.01 -0.45 -6.74
CA LEU A 31 3.06 -0.25 -8.19
C LEU A 31 3.60 1.13 -8.57
N LYS A 32 3.28 2.17 -7.79
CA LYS A 32 3.83 3.52 -8.01
C LYS A 32 5.33 3.56 -7.74
N GLN A 33 5.78 2.90 -6.67
CA GLN A 33 7.21 2.84 -6.33
C GLN A 33 8.01 2.09 -7.39
N ILE A 34 7.52 0.94 -7.88
CA ILE A 34 8.16 0.17 -8.96
C ILE A 34 8.29 1.01 -10.24
N LYS A 35 7.26 1.80 -10.58
CA LYS A 35 7.31 2.69 -11.77
C LYS A 35 8.25 3.88 -11.58
N ALA A 36 8.43 4.35 -10.35
CA ALA A 36 9.32 5.47 -10.04
C ALA A 36 10.79 5.06 -10.00
N ASP A 37 11.10 3.95 -9.32
CA ASP A 37 12.42 3.34 -9.28
C ASP A 37 12.29 1.80 -9.15
N PRO A 38 12.54 1.05 -10.23
CA PRO A 38 12.40 -0.40 -10.23
C PRO A 38 13.59 -1.12 -9.55
N ALA A 39 14.57 -0.41 -9.00
CA ALA A 39 15.72 -1.02 -8.33
C ALA A 39 15.26 -1.90 -7.15
N PRO A 40 15.66 -3.20 -7.08
CA PRO A 40 15.24 -4.11 -6.02
C PRO A 40 15.55 -3.61 -4.61
N GLN A 41 16.68 -2.93 -4.45
CA GLN A 41 17.13 -2.34 -3.17
C GLN A 41 16.21 -1.20 -2.74
N THR A 42 15.78 -0.35 -3.68
CA THR A 42 14.84 0.75 -3.41
C THR A 42 13.48 0.21 -2.99
N ILE A 43 12.95 -0.78 -3.73
CA ILE A 43 11.67 -1.44 -3.42
C ILE A 43 11.73 -2.12 -2.05
N TYR A 44 12.78 -2.90 -1.79
CA TYR A 44 12.96 -3.60 -0.51
C TYR A 44 13.04 -2.63 0.67
N LYS A 45 13.80 -1.54 0.53
CA LYS A 45 13.88 -0.49 1.54
C LYS A 45 12.52 0.14 1.78
N TRP A 46 11.79 0.49 0.72
CA TRP A 46 10.46 1.10 0.84
C TRP A 46 9.49 0.19 1.58
N ILE A 47 9.46 -1.11 1.27
CA ILE A 47 8.63 -2.09 1.99
C ILE A 47 8.96 -2.07 3.48
N LYS A 48 10.24 -2.14 3.86
CA LYS A 48 10.65 -2.15 5.27
C LYS A 48 10.29 -0.87 6.02
N ASP A 49 10.38 0.28 5.35
CA ASP A 49 10.18 1.58 5.96
C ASP A 49 8.68 1.93 6.12
N ASN A 50 7.81 1.36 5.26
CA ASN A 50 6.41 1.76 5.16
C ASN A 50 5.40 0.67 5.54
N ILE A 51 5.82 -0.60 5.62
CA ILE A 51 4.95 -1.75 5.90
C ILE A 51 5.32 -2.37 7.24
N SER A 52 4.30 -2.67 8.04
CA SER A 52 4.48 -3.33 9.33
C SER A 52 5.05 -4.75 9.14
N PRO A 53 6.06 -5.17 9.93
CA PRO A 53 6.62 -6.52 9.84
C PRO A 53 5.60 -7.65 10.01
N LYS A 54 4.50 -7.40 10.73
CA LYS A 54 3.40 -8.36 10.90
C LYS A 54 2.69 -8.70 9.58
N LEU A 55 2.70 -7.78 8.63
CA LEU A 55 2.08 -7.96 7.31
C LEU A 55 2.97 -8.72 6.34
N HIS A 56 4.29 -8.78 6.57
CA HIS A 56 5.23 -9.48 5.68
C HIS A 56 5.01 -11.00 5.62
N THR A 57 4.31 -11.55 6.61
CA THR A 57 3.97 -12.97 6.70
C THR A 57 2.49 -13.23 6.50
N ASP A 58 1.71 -12.21 6.14
CA ASP A 58 0.29 -12.36 5.83
C ASP A 58 0.12 -13.11 4.49
N LYS A 59 -0.91 -13.94 4.35
CA LYS A 59 -1.11 -14.73 3.13
C LYS A 59 -1.50 -13.87 1.92
N GLY A 60 -2.02 -12.67 2.15
CA GLY A 60 -2.39 -11.72 1.10
C GLY A 60 -1.28 -10.75 0.71
N PHE A 61 -0.11 -10.81 1.37
CA PHE A 61 1.11 -10.08 1.00
C PHE A 61 1.97 -10.92 0.08
#